data_AF-A0A930HNA7-F1
#
_entry.id   AF-A0A930HNA7-F1
#
_cell.length_a   1.000
_cell.length_b   1.000
_cell.length_c   1.000
_cell.angle_alpha   90.00
_cell.angle_beta   90.00
_cell.angle_gamma   90.00
#
_symmetry.space_group_name_H-M   'P 1'
#
loop_
_entity.id
_entity.type
_entity.pdbx_description
1 polymer ?
#
loop_
_entity_poly.entity_id
_entity_poly.type
_entity_poly.pdbx_seq_one_letter_code
_entity_poly.pdbx_strand_id
1 'polypeptide(L)'
;MKTTFKVSYYLRSNYENKEGKSPVMLRIYLGGEKANLGSTKIFVDKSKWSNKTSRMIGRTAEALSINASIDALTTTLMQIYRKYETSEELSIDLIRSVFLGTDKEYTTFLPVFDKYIDSITQQVGKTLT
;
A
#
# COMPACT_ATOMS: atom_id res chain seq x y z
N MET A 1 -20.15 -9.89 15.68
CA MET A 1 -20.21 -9.53 14.24
C MET A 1 -18.79 -9.56 13.70
N LYS A 2 -18.50 -10.25 12.59
CA LYS A 2 -17.15 -10.22 11.99
C LYS A 2 -16.98 -8.90 11.23
N THR A 3 -16.23 -7.97 11.81
CA THR A 3 -15.84 -6.74 11.13
C THR A 3 -14.97 -7.12 9.93
N THR A 4 -15.45 -6.86 8.71
CA THR A 4 -14.69 -7.25 7.50
C THR A 4 -13.64 -6.17 7.20
N PHE A 5 -12.36 -6.54 7.26
CA PHE A 5 -11.26 -5.68 6.87
C PHE A 5 -10.82 -5.96 5.42
N LYS A 6 -10.67 -4.90 4.62
CA LYS A 6 -10.23 -5.00 3.23
C LYS A 6 -9.22 -3.91 2.91
N VAL A 7 -8.15 -4.28 2.21
CA VAL A 7 -7.15 -3.36 1.66
C VAL A 7 -7.36 -3.29 0.15
N SER A 8 -7.25 -2.10 -0.43
CA SER A 8 -7.43 -1.88 -1.87
C SER A 8 -6.49 -0.79 -2.39
N TYR A 9 -6.05 -0.95 -3.64
CA TYR A 9 -5.14 -0.03 -4.31
C TYR A 9 -5.77 0.48 -5.59
N TYR A 10 -5.56 1.76 -5.91
CA TYR A 10 -6.09 2.37 -7.13
C TYR A 10 -5.14 3.43 -7.65
N LEU A 11 -5.18 3.71 -8.96
CA LEU A 11 -4.39 4.78 -9.54
C LEU A 11 -5.12 6.11 -9.40
N ARG A 12 -4.39 7.17 -9.06
CA ARG A 12 -4.93 8.53 -9.12
C ARG A 12 -4.93 9.00 -10.57
N SER A 13 -6.10 9.00 -11.22
CA SER A 13 -6.21 9.37 -12.63
C SER A 13 -5.90 10.84 -12.93
N ASN A 14 -6.07 11.73 -11.93
CA ASN A 14 -5.92 13.18 -12.09
C ASN A 14 -4.48 13.69 -11.83
N TYR A 15 -3.50 12.79 -11.74
CA TYR A 15 -2.10 13.15 -11.53
C TYR A 15 -1.21 12.17 -12.27
N GLU A 16 -0.37 12.71 -13.15
CA GLU A 16 0.69 11.98 -13.83
C GLU A 16 2.01 12.71 -13.58
N ASN A 17 3.07 11.94 -13.34
CA ASN A 17 4.41 12.52 -13.24
C ASN A 17 4.93 12.93 -14.63
N LYS A 18 6.12 13.55 -14.68
CA LYS A 18 6.77 13.96 -15.94
C LYS A 18 7.03 12.80 -16.93
N GLU A 19 6.98 11.56 -16.44
CA GLU A 19 7.16 10.33 -17.23
C GLU A 19 5.83 9.70 -17.67
N GLY A 20 4.67 10.33 -17.37
CA GLY A 20 3.35 9.79 -17.69
C GLY A 20 2.87 8.67 -16.75
N LYS A 21 3.57 8.41 -15.65
CA LYS A 21 3.20 7.39 -14.66
C LYS A 21 2.23 7.95 -13.62
N SER A 22 1.28 7.11 -13.21
CA SER A 22 0.29 7.46 -12.18
C SER A 22 0.69 6.90 -10.82
N PRO A 23 0.48 7.66 -9.73
CA PRO A 23 0.75 7.17 -8.39
C PRO A 23 -0.32 6.16 -7.99
N VAL A 24 0.15 5.07 -7.38
CA VAL A 24 -0.71 4.11 -6.69
C VAL A 24 -1.14 4.71 -5.35
N MET A 25 -2.43 4.65 -5.09
CA MET A 25 -3.10 5.13 -3.88
C MET A 25 -3.57 3.94 -3.07
N LEU A 26 -3.47 4.06 -1.75
CA LEU A 26 -3.86 3.03 -0.79
C LEU A 26 -5.13 3.46 -0.04
N ARG A 27 -6.07 2.52 0.08
CA ARG A 27 -7.31 2.67 0.85
C ARG A 27 -7.60 1.39 1.63
N ILE A 28 -8.14 1.58 2.82
CA ILE A 28 -8.61 0.50 3.68
C ILE A 28 -10.12 0.62 3.93
N TYR A 29 -10.74 -0.50 4.26
CA TYR A 29 -12.14 -0.61 4.63
C TYR A 29 -12.27 -1.44 5.89
N LEU A 30 -13.16 -1.03 6.79
CA LEU A 30 -13.48 -1.73 8.03
C LEU A 30 -14.98 -1.63 8.27
N GLY A 31 -15.70 -2.75 8.24
CA GLY A 31 -17.13 -2.79 8.61
C GLY A 31 -18.06 -1.90 7.75
N GLY A 32 -17.63 -1.52 6.54
CA GLY A 32 -18.37 -0.60 5.65
C GLY A 32 -17.81 0.83 5.63
N GLU A 33 -16.98 1.21 6.60
CA GLU A 33 -16.24 2.46 6.58
C GLU A 33 -15.05 2.40 5.62
N LYS A 34 -14.63 3.55 5.10
CA LYS A 34 -13.51 3.69 4.17
C LYS A 34 -12.53 4.76 4.63
N ALA A 35 -11.24 4.49 4.57
CA ALA A 35 -10.20 5.47 4.85
C ALA A 35 -9.12 5.45 3.77
N ASN A 36 -8.82 6.63 3.22
CA ASN A 36 -7.72 6.81 2.29
C ASN A 36 -6.43 7.02 3.10
N LEU A 37 -5.43 6.16 2.89
CA LEU A 37 -4.13 6.26 3.55
C LEU A 37 -3.15 7.13 2.77
N GLY A 38 -3.44 7.41 1.48
CA GLY A 38 -2.67 8.32 0.65
C GLY A 38 -1.92 7.62 -0.47
N SER A 39 -0.92 8.30 -1.05
CA SER A 39 -0.08 7.73 -2.10
C SER A 39 0.98 6.81 -1.48
N THR A 40 1.21 5.69 -2.14
CA THR A 40 2.29 4.75 -1.81
C THR A 40 3.64 5.18 -2.36
N LYS A 41 3.72 6.33 -3.07
CA LYS A 41 4.89 6.78 -3.85
C LYS A 41 5.38 5.81 -4.93
N ILE A 42 4.64 4.74 -5.18
CA ILE A 42 4.85 3.88 -6.34
C ILE A 42 4.16 4.55 -7.53
N PHE A 43 4.92 4.80 -8.58
CA PHE A 43 4.41 5.33 -9.85
C PHE A 43 4.43 4.22 -10.89
N VAL A 44 3.28 3.99 -11.53
CA VAL A 44 3.12 2.92 -12.51
C VAL A 44 2.48 3.40 -13.80
N ASP A 45 2.81 2.73 -14.90
CA ASP A 45 2.12 2.90 -16.18
C ASP A 45 0.67 2.41 -16.05
N LYS A 46 -0.30 3.28 -16.39
CA LYS A 46 -1.73 2.92 -16.40
C LYS A 46 -1.99 1.67 -17.25
N SER A 47 -1.30 1.55 -18.39
CA SER A 47 -1.43 0.42 -19.32
C SER A 47 -0.91 -0.91 -18.76
N LYS A 48 0.00 -0.88 -17.79
CA LYS A 48 0.56 -2.07 -17.13
C LYS A 48 -0.11 -2.34 -15.79
N TRP A 49 -1.14 -1.60 -15.41
CA TRP A 49 -1.85 -1.78 -14.15
C TRP A 49 -3.23 -2.38 -14.37
N SER A 50 -3.59 -3.36 -13.53
CA SER A 50 -4.92 -3.96 -13.52
C SER A 50 -5.76 -3.33 -12.42
N ASN A 51 -6.73 -2.49 -12.79
CA ASN A 51 -7.72 -1.96 -11.84
C ASN A 51 -8.56 -3.07 -11.18
N LYS A 52 -8.80 -4.19 -11.88
CA LYS A 52 -9.58 -5.32 -11.35
C LYS A 52 -8.89 -6.01 -10.18
N THR A 53 -7.58 -6.24 -10.31
CA THR A 53 -6.79 -6.94 -9.29
C THR A 53 -6.00 -6.00 -8.39
N SER A 54 -6.02 -4.69 -8.68
CA SER A 54 -5.25 -3.67 -7.96
C SER A 54 -3.75 -4.01 -7.93
N ARG A 55 -3.20 -4.49 -9.06
CA ARG A 55 -1.83 -5.01 -9.19
C ARG A 55 -1.22 -4.68 -10.56
N MET A 56 0.10 -4.73 -10.65
CA MET A 56 0.82 -4.68 -11.93
C MET A 56 0.58 -5.96 -12.74
N ILE A 57 0.40 -5.78 -14.04
CA ILE A 57 0.24 -6.81 -15.06
C ILE A 57 1.63 -7.20 -15.58
N GLY A 58 1.83 -8.50 -15.80
CA GLY A 58 3.06 -9.04 -16.35
C GLY A 58 4.02 -9.59 -15.29
N ARG A 59 5.17 -10.06 -15.75
CA ARG A 59 6.22 -10.73 -14.95
C ARG A 59 7.57 -10.02 -15.04
N THR A 60 7.58 -8.75 -15.45
CA THR A 60 8.82 -7.96 -15.47
C THR A 60 9.34 -7.77 -14.06
N ALA A 61 10.66 -7.56 -13.89
CA ALA A 61 11.26 -7.30 -12.59
C ALA A 61 10.57 -6.11 -11.88
N GLU A 62 10.21 -5.06 -12.63
CA GLU A 62 9.44 -3.91 -12.13
C GLU A 62 8.06 -4.34 -11.61
N ALA A 63 7.28 -5.10 -12.40
CA ALA A 63 5.95 -5.57 -11.99
C ALA A 63 6.01 -6.47 -10.75
N LEU A 64 7.00 -7.37 -10.68
CA LEU A 64 7.21 -8.25 -9.53
C LEU A 64 7.59 -7.46 -8.27
N SER A 65 8.52 -6.51 -8.39
CA SER A 65 8.94 -5.64 -7.29
C SER A 65 7.79 -4.79 -6.74
N ILE A 66 6.97 -4.22 -7.61
CA ILE A 66 5.79 -3.43 -7.23
C ILE A 66 4.74 -4.33 -6.55
N ASN A 67 4.44 -5.49 -7.14
CA ASN A 67 3.47 -6.42 -6.55
C ASN A 67 3.94 -6.92 -5.18
N ALA A 68 5.24 -7.22 -5.02
CA ALA A 68 5.81 -7.59 -3.72
C ALA A 68 5.67 -6.45 -2.70
N SER A 69 5.87 -5.20 -3.11
CA SER A 69 5.66 -4.03 -2.25
C SER A 69 4.19 -3.89 -1.82
N ILE A 70 3.25 -4.10 -2.74
CA ILE A 70 1.80 -4.12 -2.48
C ILE A 70 1.43 -5.25 -1.50
N ASP A 71 2.01 -6.44 -1.67
CA ASP A 71 1.78 -7.58 -0.80
C ASP A 71 2.33 -7.33 0.62
N ALA A 72 3.51 -6.70 0.73
CA ALA A 72 4.10 -6.32 2.02
C ALA A 72 3.21 -5.33 2.78
N LEU A 73 2.73 -4.27 2.13
CA LEU A 73 1.80 -3.30 2.72
C LEU A 73 0.51 -3.94 3.21
N THR A 74 -0.06 -4.81 2.37
CA THR A 74 -1.28 -5.54 2.70
C THR A 74 -1.05 -6.39 3.94
N THR A 75 0.13 -7.02 4.04
CA THR A 75 0.53 -7.82 5.20
C THR A 75 0.67 -6.96 6.45
N THR A 76 1.35 -5.81 6.39
CA THR A 76 1.48 -4.88 7.52
C THR A 76 0.12 -4.40 8.02
N LEU A 77 -0.78 -3.99 7.12
CA LEU A 77 -2.14 -3.56 7.48
C LEU A 77 -2.97 -4.70 8.09
N MET A 78 -2.86 -5.90 7.53
CA MET A 78 -3.51 -7.09 8.08
C MET A 78 -2.98 -7.44 9.47
N GLN A 79 -1.67 -7.27 9.73
CA GLN A 79 -1.08 -7.48 11.05
C GLN A 79 -1.58 -6.46 12.07
N ILE A 80 -1.68 -5.17 11.69
CA ILE A 80 -2.27 -4.13 12.54
C ILE A 80 -3.72 -4.49 12.85
N TYR A 81 -4.53 -4.80 11.82
CA TYR A 81 -5.92 -5.21 12.01
C TYR A 81 -6.04 -6.42 12.95
N ARG A 82 -5.25 -7.47 12.75
CA ARG A 82 -5.25 -8.67 13.62
C ARG A 82 -4.86 -8.36 15.06
N LYS A 83 -3.93 -7.42 15.28
CA LYS A 83 -3.52 -7.01 16.63
C LYS A 83 -4.66 -6.36 17.41
N TYR A 84 -5.54 -5.63 16.73
CA TYR A 84 -6.66 -4.92 17.34
C TYR A 84 -8.01 -5.63 17.11
N GLU A 85 -8.06 -6.79 16.44
CA GLU A 85 -9.32 -7.49 16.11
C GLU A 85 -10.13 -7.85 17.36
N THR A 86 -9.45 -8.13 18.47
CA THR A 86 -10.06 -8.46 19.77
C THR A 86 -10.22 -7.24 20.69
N SER A 87 -9.80 -6.05 20.26
CA SER A 87 -9.89 -4.82 21.04
C SER A 87 -11.21 -4.11 20.75
N GLU A 88 -11.87 -3.60 21.79
CA GLU A 88 -13.08 -2.78 21.65
C GLU A 88 -12.80 -1.42 20.97
N GLU A 89 -11.54 -0.98 20.94
CA GLU A 89 -11.09 0.26 20.32
C GLU A 89 -10.83 0.15 18.80
N LEU A 90 -11.13 -1.01 18.20
CA LEU A 90 -10.91 -1.24 16.77
C LEU A 90 -11.68 -0.24 15.92
N SER A 91 -10.95 0.68 15.30
CA SER A 91 -11.49 1.65 14.35
C SER A 91 -10.59 1.80 13.13
N ILE A 92 -11.19 2.26 12.03
CA ILE A 92 -10.44 2.50 10.81
C ILE A 92 -9.42 3.63 10.98
N ASP A 93 -9.72 4.59 11.87
CA ASP A 93 -8.83 5.68 12.23
C ASP A 93 -7.65 5.22 13.09
N LEU A 94 -7.89 4.30 14.04
CA LEU A 94 -6.80 3.65 14.80
C LEU A 94 -5.84 2.91 13.86
N ILE A 95 -6.35 2.07 12.95
CA ILE A 95 -5.51 1.34 11.98
C ILE A 95 -4.72 2.33 11.14
N ARG A 96 -5.36 3.41 10.67
CA ARG A 96 -4.71 4.47 9.91
C ARG A 96 -3.61 5.15 10.73
N SER A 97 -3.89 5.54 11.96
CA SER A 97 -2.94 6.22 12.84
C SER A 97 -1.74 5.34 13.16
N VAL A 98 -1.98 4.07 13.51
CA VAL A 98 -0.90 3.09 13.78
C VAL A 98 -0.05 2.85 12.54
N PHE A 99 -0.69 2.76 11.37
CA PHE A 99 0.02 2.55 10.11
C PHE A 99 0.83 3.77 9.65
N LEU A 100 0.34 4.98 9.92
CA LEU A 100 1.04 6.23 9.63
C LEU A 100 2.08 6.58 10.72
N GLY A 101 1.97 5.99 11.91
CA GLY A 101 2.80 6.25 13.08
C GLY A 101 2.21 7.35 13.98
N THR A 102 2.06 7.05 15.28
CA THR A 102 1.58 8.02 16.30
C THR A 102 2.66 8.97 16.81
N ASP A 103 3.84 9.02 16.18
CA ASP A 103 4.93 9.93 16.57
C ASP A 103 5.50 10.65 15.35
N LYS A 104 5.16 11.95 15.29
CA LYS A 104 5.76 13.04 14.48
C LYS A 104 5.42 13.11 13.00
N GLU A 105 4.75 14.23 12.67
CA GLU A 105 4.87 15.01 11.42
C GLU A 105 5.25 14.27 10.13
N TYR A 106 4.33 13.51 9.53
CA TYR A 106 4.47 13.18 8.10
C TYR A 106 3.15 13.30 7.36
N THR A 107 2.84 14.54 7.01
CA THR A 107 2.03 14.84 5.82
C THR A 107 2.75 14.30 4.58
N THR A 108 2.21 13.22 4.01
CA THR A 108 2.49 12.76 2.63
C THR A 108 3.74 11.90 2.36
N PHE A 109 4.30 11.21 3.36
CA PHE A 109 5.33 10.19 3.12
C PHE A 109 5.33 9.14 4.23
N LEU A 110 5.07 7.88 3.89
CA LEU A 110 5.13 6.79 4.87
C LEU A 110 6.60 6.35 5.07
N PRO A 111 7.22 6.54 6.24
CA PRO A 111 8.59 6.07 6.49
C PRO A 111 8.72 4.55 6.45
N VAL A 112 7.62 3.84 6.74
CA VAL A 112 7.50 2.39 6.52
C VAL A 112 7.82 2.06 5.06
N PHE A 113 7.36 2.89 4.12
CA PHE A 113 7.50 2.67 2.70
C PHE A 113 8.94 2.76 2.22
N ASP A 114 9.72 3.73 2.68
CA ASP A 114 11.13 3.84 2.32
C ASP A 114 11.93 2.62 2.76
N LYS A 115 11.73 2.19 4.00
CA LYS A 115 12.44 1.03 4.55
C LYS A 115 12.08 -0.25 3.79
N TYR A 116 10.84 -0.39 3.34
CA TYR A 116 10.41 -1.55 2.55
C TYR A 116 10.86 -1.47 1.10
N ILE A 117 10.77 -0.31 0.43
CA ILE A 117 11.31 -0.15 -0.93
C ILE A 117 12.81 -0.45 -0.92
N ASP A 118 13.56 0.12 0.01
CA ASP A 118 15.00 -0.12 0.14
C ASP A 118 15.31 -1.61 0.32
N SER A 119 14.57 -2.30 1.19
CA SER A 119 14.72 -3.74 1.40
C SER A 119 14.38 -4.57 0.17
N ILE A 120 13.36 -4.19 -0.61
CA ILE A 120 12.98 -4.89 -1.85
C ILE A 120 14.03 -4.63 -2.93
N THR A 121 14.45 -3.38 -3.14
CA THR A 121 15.47 -3.01 -4.14
C THR A 121 16.78 -3.76 -3.88
N GLN A 122 17.19 -3.92 -2.62
CA GLN A 122 18.36 -4.73 -2.25
C GLN A 122 18.17 -6.23 -2.53
N GLN A 123 16.95 -6.76 -2.41
CA GLN A 123 16.66 -8.18 -2.58
C GLN A 123 16.54 -8.58 -4.06
N VAL A 124 16.06 -7.70 -4.94
CA VAL A 124 15.99 -7.95 -6.40
C VAL A 124 17.38 -7.87 -7.05
N GLY A 125 18.35 -7.16 -6.43
CA GLY A 125 19.73 -7.08 -6.90
C GLY A 125 20.56 -8.37 -6.77
N LYS A 126 20.03 -9.43 -6.14
CA LYS A 126 20.77 -10.69 -5.87
C LYS A 126 20.40 -11.89 -6.73
N THR A 127 19.51 -11.75 -7.72
CA THR A 127 19.04 -12.91 -8.52
C THR A 127 19.48 -12.88 -10.00
N LEU A 128 20.59 -12.21 -10.30
CA LEU A 128 21.27 -12.30 -11.59
C LEU A 128 22.74 -12.66 -11.37
N THR A 129 23.03 -13.92 -11.11
CA THR A 129 24.35 -14.54 -11.34
C THR A 129 24.12 -15.97 -11.77
#